data_AF-A0AAV6CEP5-F1
#
_entry.id   AF-A0AAV6CEP5-F1
#
_cell.length_a   1.000
_cell.length_b   1.000
_cell.length_c   1.000
_cell.angle_alpha   90.00
_cell.angle_beta   90.00
_cell.angle_gamma   90.00
#
_symmetry.space_group_name_H-M   'P 1'
#
loop_
_entity.id
_entity.type
_entity.pdbx_description
1 polymer ?
#
loop_
_entity_poly.entity_id
_entity_poly.type
_entity_poly.pdbx_seq_one_letter_code
_entity_poly.pdbx_strand_id
1 'polypeptide(L)'
;PTTPKEGPVDQEGAKNGHVMISAAGGFSCVACHAVGEFGATAVFESAGINFAYSDERLLPEFFHRWVRNPLAIDPASKMPVYFDDEGKSPLTDFYEGDATKQIEAIRQYMRLRDKMPAPKTE
;
A
#
# COMPACT_ATOMS: atom_id res chain seq x y z
N PRO A 1 -24.36 4.45 -8.68
CA PRO A 1 -23.58 3.43 -7.93
C PRO A 1 -23.04 4.03 -6.62
N THR A 2 -23.38 3.45 -5.47
CA THR A 2 -22.82 3.83 -4.17
C THR A 2 -21.93 2.70 -3.69
N THR A 3 -20.67 2.99 -3.38
CA THR A 3 -19.79 2.02 -2.71
C THR A 3 -20.44 1.61 -1.39
N PRO A 4 -20.61 0.30 -1.11
CA PRO A 4 -21.12 -0.14 0.19
C PRO A 4 -20.31 0.46 1.33
N LYS A 5 -20.98 0.80 2.43
CA LYS A 5 -20.27 1.22 3.65
C LYS A 5 -19.42 0.05 4.13
N GLU A 6 -18.11 0.29 4.19
CA GLU A 6 -17.18 -0.70 4.70
C GLU A 6 -17.30 -0.83 6.23
N GLY A 7 -16.91 -1.99 6.75
CA GLY A 7 -16.83 -2.25 8.19
C GLY A 7 -15.74 -1.41 8.88
N PRO A 8 -15.53 -1.60 10.20
CA PRO A 8 -14.43 -0.96 10.91
C PRO A 8 -13.06 -1.29 10.29
N VAL A 9 -12.05 -0.48 10.60
CA VAL A 9 -10.66 -0.78 10.20
C VAL A 9 -10.16 -1.99 10.97
N ASP A 10 -9.65 -2.99 10.23
CA ASP A 10 -8.92 -4.11 10.80
C ASP A 10 -7.57 -3.59 11.34
N GLN A 11 -7.47 -3.52 12.66
CA GLN A 11 -6.31 -2.97 13.34
C GLN A 11 -5.07 -3.86 13.21
N GLU A 12 -5.24 -5.18 13.08
CA GLU A 12 -4.11 -6.09 12.91
C GLU A 12 -3.58 -6.01 11.47
N GLY A 13 -4.49 -6.05 10.49
CA GLY A 13 -4.17 -5.78 9.09
C GLY A 13 -3.47 -4.43 8.91
N ALA A 14 -3.98 -3.37 9.54
CA ALA A 14 -3.36 -2.05 9.47
C ALA A 14 -1.94 -2.01 10.07
N LYS A 15 -1.66 -2.72 11.16
CA LYS A 15 -0.31 -2.83 11.73
C LYS A 15 0.64 -3.55 10.78
N ASN A 16 0.20 -4.65 10.17
CA ASN A 16 1.02 -5.38 9.21
C ASN A 16 1.27 -4.53 7.95
N GLY A 17 0.23 -3.85 7.46
CA GLY A 17 0.35 -2.88 6.36
C GLY A 17 1.36 -1.77 6.66
N HIS A 18 1.32 -1.19 7.85
CA HIS A 18 2.27 -0.16 8.30
C HIS A 18 3.72 -0.64 8.21
N VAL A 19 3.99 -1.85 8.68
CA VAL A 19 5.33 -2.43 8.59
C VAL A 19 5.71 -2.64 7.14
N MET A 20 4.90 -3.35 6.36
CA MET A 20 5.23 -3.71 4.96
C MET A 20 5.53 -2.50 4.07
N ILE A 21 4.84 -1.35 4.26
CA ILE A 21 5.11 -0.15 3.46
C ILE A 21 6.41 0.57 3.85
N SER A 22 6.89 0.36 5.07
CA SER A 22 8.06 1.04 5.62
C SER A 22 9.34 0.53 4.95
N ALA A 23 10.42 1.33 5.00
CA ALA A 23 11.69 0.97 4.38
C ALA A 23 12.25 -0.36 4.91
N ALA A 24 12.14 -0.58 6.23
CA ALA A 24 12.59 -1.79 6.90
C ALA A 24 11.68 -3.02 6.68
N GLY A 25 10.46 -2.83 6.18
CA GLY A 25 9.43 -3.89 6.13
C GLY A 25 9.28 -4.61 4.80
N GLY A 26 10.12 -4.29 3.80
CA GLY A 26 10.25 -5.08 2.58
C GLY A 26 9.80 -4.37 1.30
N PHE A 27 8.56 -3.88 1.23
CA PHE A 27 8.08 -3.25 -0.02
C PHE A 27 8.58 -1.82 -0.23
N SER A 28 8.99 -1.13 0.85
CA SER A 28 9.59 0.20 0.80
C SER A 28 8.76 1.21 -0.01
N CYS A 29 7.44 1.15 0.11
CA CYS A 29 6.51 2.04 -0.61
C CYS A 29 6.81 3.52 -0.32
N VAL A 30 7.32 3.80 0.88
CA VAL A 30 7.71 5.14 1.35
C VAL A 30 8.89 5.76 0.59
N ALA A 31 9.62 4.98 -0.22
CA ALA A 31 10.61 5.51 -1.14
C ALA A 31 9.98 6.56 -2.08
N CYS A 32 8.78 6.30 -2.58
CA CYS A 32 8.09 7.17 -3.53
C CYS A 32 6.83 7.85 -2.95
N HIS A 33 6.22 7.27 -1.93
CA HIS A 33 4.95 7.74 -1.37
C HIS A 33 5.12 8.40 0.01
N ALA A 34 4.53 9.59 0.17
CA ALA A 34 4.45 10.24 1.46
C ALA A 34 3.32 9.63 2.33
N VAL A 35 3.40 9.84 3.64
CA VAL A 35 2.36 9.44 4.61
C VAL A 35 2.05 10.61 5.53
N GLY A 36 0.99 11.34 5.23
CA GLY A 36 0.65 12.57 5.96
C GLY A 36 1.81 13.56 5.86
N GLU A 37 2.32 14.00 7.00
CA GLU A 37 3.48 14.90 7.09
C GLU A 37 4.83 14.19 6.88
N PHE A 38 4.86 12.85 6.88
CA PHE A 38 6.06 12.09 6.57
C PHE A 38 6.32 12.13 5.06
N GLY A 39 7.38 12.84 4.64
CA GLY A 39 7.79 12.94 3.25
C GLY A 39 8.31 11.61 2.70
N ALA A 40 8.11 11.39 1.40
CA ALA A 40 8.72 10.26 0.70
C ALA A 40 10.26 10.36 0.72
N THR A 41 10.95 9.22 0.84
CA THR A 41 12.37 9.20 1.21
C THR A 41 13.33 9.21 0.01
N ALA A 42 12.87 8.90 -1.20
CA ALA A 42 13.71 8.71 -2.38
C ALA A 42 13.01 9.08 -3.70
N VAL A 43 12.50 10.31 -3.79
CA VAL A 43 11.60 10.79 -4.87
C VAL A 43 12.32 11.18 -6.18
N PHE A 44 13.43 10.51 -6.52
CA PHE A 44 14.36 11.01 -7.55
C PHE A 44 13.75 11.21 -8.95
N GLU A 45 12.78 10.38 -9.36
CA GLU A 45 12.20 10.45 -10.72
C GLU A 45 10.67 10.59 -10.76
N SER A 46 9.94 10.05 -9.79
CA SER A 46 8.47 10.05 -9.81
C SER A 46 7.88 9.98 -8.41
N ALA A 47 7.28 11.08 -7.97
CA ALA A 47 6.52 11.13 -6.73
C ALA A 47 5.24 10.30 -6.85
N GLY A 48 5.04 9.41 -5.87
CA GLY A 48 3.77 8.75 -5.65
C GLY A 48 2.79 9.65 -4.90
N ILE A 49 1.52 9.25 -4.86
CA ILE A 49 0.50 9.93 -4.07
C ILE A 49 0.79 9.83 -2.56
N ASN A 50 0.34 10.81 -1.78
CA ASN A 50 0.37 10.72 -0.33
C ASN A 50 -0.74 9.79 0.17
N PHE A 51 -0.37 8.76 0.92
CA PHE A 51 -1.29 7.73 1.39
C PHE A 51 -2.38 8.26 2.32
N ALA A 52 -2.16 9.37 3.04
CA ALA A 52 -3.16 10.02 3.89
C ALA A 52 -4.46 10.39 3.16
N TYR A 53 -4.39 10.59 1.84
CA TYR A 53 -5.52 11.02 1.03
C TYR A 53 -6.05 9.93 0.09
N SER A 54 -5.42 8.75 0.06
CA SER A 54 -5.73 7.70 -0.92
C SER A 54 -7.08 7.03 -0.67
N ASP A 55 -7.40 6.71 0.59
CA ASP A 55 -8.60 5.96 0.94
C ASP A 55 -9.90 6.73 0.64
N GLU A 56 -9.86 8.06 0.64
CA GLU A 56 -11.02 8.90 0.28
C GLU A 56 -11.36 8.86 -1.21
N ARG A 57 -10.39 8.48 -2.05
CA ARG A 57 -10.46 8.67 -3.50
C ARG A 57 -10.48 7.35 -4.25
N LEU A 58 -9.79 6.34 -3.75
CA LEU A 58 -9.62 5.07 -4.45
C LEU A 58 -10.71 4.08 -4.04
N LEU A 59 -11.36 3.48 -5.04
CA LEU A 59 -12.24 2.33 -4.81
C LEU A 59 -11.39 1.13 -4.33
N PRO A 60 -11.88 0.31 -3.39
CA PRO A 60 -11.15 -0.86 -2.90
C PRO A 60 -10.66 -1.77 -4.03
N GLU A 61 -11.55 -2.10 -4.97
CA GLU A 61 -11.23 -2.94 -6.13
C GLU A 61 -10.19 -2.32 -7.06
N PHE A 62 -10.19 -0.98 -7.20
CA PHE A 62 -9.16 -0.31 -7.99
C PHE A 62 -7.81 -0.38 -7.28
N PHE A 63 -7.78 -0.14 -5.98
CA PHE A 63 -6.57 -0.24 -5.17
C PHE A 63 -5.93 -1.62 -5.29
N HIS A 64 -6.74 -2.68 -5.15
CA HIS A 64 -6.28 -4.06 -5.28
C HIS A 64 -5.63 -4.34 -6.64
N ARG A 65 -6.28 -3.97 -7.74
CA ARG A 65 -5.70 -4.16 -9.08
C ARG A 65 -4.44 -3.33 -9.30
N TRP A 66 -4.43 -2.07 -8.83
CA TRP A 66 -3.29 -1.17 -8.98
C TRP A 66 -2.05 -1.69 -8.29
N VAL A 67 -2.15 -2.08 -7.01
CA VAL A 67 -1.00 -2.59 -6.26
C VAL A 67 -0.57 -3.97 -6.75
N ARG A 68 -1.51 -4.80 -7.24
CA ARG A 68 -1.21 -6.14 -7.75
C ARG A 68 -0.33 -6.13 -9.00
N ASN A 69 -0.65 -5.27 -9.97
CA ASN A 69 0.13 -5.11 -11.19
C ASN A 69 -0.14 -3.72 -11.81
N PRO A 70 0.64 -2.68 -11.44
CA PRO A 70 0.43 -1.34 -11.96
C PRO A 70 0.67 -1.26 -13.47
N LEU A 71 1.58 -2.06 -14.03
CA LEU A 71 1.91 -2.08 -15.46
C LEU A 71 0.77 -2.63 -16.34
N ALA A 72 -0.13 -3.44 -15.77
CA ALA A 72 -1.34 -3.90 -16.46
C ALA A 72 -2.41 -2.79 -16.60
N ILE A 73 -2.33 -1.73 -15.80
CA ILE A 73 -3.26 -0.59 -15.84
C ILE A 73 -2.61 0.60 -16.55
N ASP A 74 -1.36 0.91 -16.20
CA ASP A 74 -0.56 1.96 -16.82
C ASP A 74 0.83 1.40 -17.20
N PRO A 75 1.08 1.13 -18.50
CA PRO A 75 2.36 0.63 -18.97
C PRO A 75 3.55 1.57 -18.73
N ALA A 76 3.30 2.86 -18.44
CA ALA A 76 4.33 3.84 -18.13
C ALA A 76 4.58 3.99 -16.62
N SER A 77 3.84 3.26 -15.78
CA SER A 77 3.98 3.34 -14.32
C SER A 77 5.40 3.02 -13.87
N LYS A 78 5.88 3.81 -12.90
CA LYS A 78 7.17 3.60 -12.23
C LYS A 78 7.04 2.75 -10.96
N MET A 79 5.82 2.43 -10.54
CA MET A 79 5.59 1.60 -9.36
C MET A 79 6.05 0.16 -9.66
N PRO A 80 6.90 -0.45 -8.81
CA PRO A 80 7.35 -1.83 -9.01
C PRO A 80 6.21 -2.84 -8.96
N VAL A 81 6.42 -3.99 -9.61
CA VAL A 81 5.57 -5.18 -9.46
C VAL A 81 6.16 -6.05 -8.35
N TYR A 82 5.42 -6.23 -7.26
CA TYR A 82 5.88 -6.93 -6.07
C TYR A 82 5.46 -8.41 -5.99
N PHE A 83 4.57 -8.83 -6.89
CA PHE A 83 3.93 -10.14 -6.85
C PHE A 83 4.13 -10.85 -8.20
N ASP A 84 4.45 -12.14 -8.15
CA ASP A 84 4.55 -13.00 -9.34
C ASP A 84 3.18 -13.26 -9.99
N ASP A 85 3.13 -14.08 -11.03
CA ASP A 85 1.89 -14.38 -11.76
C ASP A 85 0.91 -15.19 -10.90
N GLU A 86 1.41 -15.98 -9.95
CA GLU A 86 0.65 -16.75 -8.97
C GLU A 86 0.08 -15.90 -7.82
N GLY A 87 0.50 -14.63 -7.72
CA GLY A 87 0.04 -13.72 -6.66
C GLY A 87 0.77 -13.92 -5.34
N LYS A 88 2.06 -14.24 -5.42
CA LYS A 88 2.96 -14.38 -4.29
C LYS A 88 4.05 -13.32 -4.30
N SER A 89 4.38 -12.80 -3.13
CA SER A 89 5.55 -11.95 -2.90
C SER A 89 6.65 -12.74 -2.19
N PRO A 90 7.93 -12.30 -2.30
CA PRO A 90 9.03 -12.87 -1.52
C PRO A 90 8.90 -12.55 -0.01
N LEU A 91 7.98 -11.67 0.39
CA LEU A 91 7.81 -11.24 1.77
C LEU A 91 6.90 -12.23 2.54
N THR A 92 7.40 -13.43 2.80
CA THR A 92 6.58 -14.53 3.35
C THR A 92 6.19 -14.38 4.81
N ASP A 93 6.91 -13.56 5.57
CA ASP A 93 6.63 -13.30 7.00
C ASP A 93 5.24 -12.65 7.23
N PHE A 94 4.68 -12.04 6.19
CA PHE A 94 3.32 -11.51 6.19
C PHE A 94 2.44 -12.35 5.27
N TYR A 95 1.43 -13.00 5.85
CA TYR A 95 0.39 -13.74 5.12
C TYR A 95 0.93 -14.79 4.13
N GLU A 96 2.10 -15.39 4.39
CA GLU A 96 2.72 -16.39 3.51
C GLU A 96 2.90 -15.88 2.06
N GLY A 97 3.18 -14.57 1.93
CA GLY A 97 3.36 -13.90 0.64
C GLY A 97 2.07 -13.70 -0.16
N ASP A 98 0.89 -14.01 0.37
CA ASP A 98 -0.38 -13.88 -0.35
C ASP A 98 -0.68 -12.43 -0.74
N ALA A 99 -0.70 -12.14 -2.04
CA ALA A 99 -0.90 -10.80 -2.56
C ALA A 99 -2.22 -10.18 -2.08
N THR A 100 -3.32 -10.94 -2.12
CA THR A 100 -4.64 -10.41 -1.76
C THR A 100 -4.66 -9.95 -0.31
N LYS A 101 -4.13 -10.77 0.60
CA LYS A 101 -4.06 -10.46 2.03
C LYS A 101 -3.08 -9.33 2.33
N GLN A 102 -1.91 -9.33 1.68
CA GLN A 102 -0.90 -8.28 1.86
C GLN A 102 -1.39 -6.93 1.36
N ILE A 103 -1.99 -6.88 0.17
CA ILE A 103 -2.55 -5.66 -0.40
C ILE A 103 -3.71 -5.16 0.47
N GLU A 104 -4.56 -6.06 0.96
CA GLU A 104 -5.62 -5.67 1.89
C GLU A 104 -5.07 -5.09 3.20
N ALA A 105 -4.05 -5.70 3.79
CA ALA A 105 -3.40 -5.17 4.99
C ALA A 105 -2.82 -3.76 4.76
N ILE A 106 -2.15 -3.53 3.63
CA ILE A 106 -1.68 -2.19 3.22
C ILE A 106 -2.86 -1.22 3.09
N ARG A 107 -3.97 -1.67 2.50
CA ARG A 107 -5.18 -0.86 2.38
C ARG A 107 -5.76 -0.50 3.75
N GLN A 108 -5.83 -1.46 4.67
CA GLN A 108 -6.31 -1.23 6.04
C GLN A 108 -5.47 -0.18 6.77
N TYR A 109 -4.16 -0.14 6.50
CA TYR A 109 -3.32 0.95 6.98
C TYR A 109 -3.74 2.31 6.38
N MET A 110 -3.96 2.40 5.06
CA MET A 110 -4.42 3.64 4.41
C MET A 110 -5.79 4.12 4.92
N ARG A 111 -6.66 3.19 5.34
CA ARG A 111 -7.97 3.50 5.95
C ARG A 111 -7.88 4.24 7.29
N LEU A 112 -6.70 4.26 7.94
CA LEU A 112 -6.48 5.05 9.15
C LEU A 112 -6.42 6.57 8.89
N ARG A 113 -6.17 6.99 7.64
CA ARG A 113 -6.16 8.40 7.20
C ARG A 113 -5.32 9.32 8.10
N ASP A 114 -5.92 10.33 8.70
CA ASP A 114 -5.33 11.30 9.62
C ASP A 114 -4.70 10.67 10.88
N LYS A 115 -5.10 9.43 11.20
CA LYS A 115 -4.59 8.66 12.35
C LYS A 115 -3.49 7.67 11.96
N MET A 116 -3.00 7.71 10.71
CA MET A 116 -1.90 6.83 10.30
C MET A 116 -0.64 7.12 11.14
N PRO A 117 -0.07 6.11 11.81
CA PRO A 117 1.23 6.27 12.43
C PRO A 117 2.30 6.45 11.34
N ALA A 118 3.26 7.34 11.56
CA ALA A 118 4.34 7.58 10.61
C ALA A 118 5.14 6.27 10.35
N PRO A 119 5.56 6.00 9.10
CA PRO A 119 6.42 4.86 8.77
C PRO A 119 7.75 4.88 9.53
N LYS A 120 8.32 3.71 9.76
CA LYS A 120 9.66 3.59 10.35
C LYS A 120 10.72 3.69 9.24
N THR A 121 11.78 4.44 9.50
CA THR A 121 12.92 4.60 8.57
C THR A 121 14.06 3.63 8.85
N GLU A 122 14.09 3.03 10.04
CA GLU A 122 15.09 2.07 10.54
C GLU A 122 14.42 0.97 11.37
#